data_AF-A0A3D4MJE8-F1
#
_entry.id   AF-A0A3D4MJE8-F1
#
_cell.length_a   1.000
_cell.length_b   1.000
_cell.length_c   1.000
_cell.angle_alpha   90.00
_cell.angle_beta   90.00
_cell.angle_gamma   90.00
#
_symmetry.space_group_name_H-M   'P 1'
#
loop_
_entity.id
_entity.type
_entity.pdbx_description
1 polymer ?
#
loop_
_entity_poly.entity_id
_entity_poly.type
_entity_poly.pdbx_seq_one_letter_code
_entity_poly.pdbx_strand_id
1 'polypeptide(L)' 'MIKRNIEGIFENTIKHYPIALLIGPRAIGKYTLLYNAFVNKGYFYVSLDDSLELSAAIIDPKTFLEMHLLPL' A
#
# COMPACT_ATOMS: atom_id res chain seq x y z
N MET A 1 9.73 -15.66 -9.24
CA MET A 1 8.61 -14.73 -8.96
C MET A 1 8.04 -14.28 -10.31
N ILE A 2 6.71 -14.24 -10.47
CA ILE A 2 6.08 -13.85 -11.74
C ILE A 2 6.06 -12.32 -11.83
N LYS A 3 6.68 -11.77 -12.88
CA LYS A 3 6.66 -10.33 -13.15
C LYS A 3 5.26 -9.91 -13.62
N ARG A 4 4.58 -9.04 -12.87
CA ARG A 4 3.26 -8.53 -13.26
C ARG A 4 3.38 -7.31 -14.17
N ASN A 5 2.51 -7.22 -15.17
CA ASN A 5 2.49 -6.08 -16.11
C ASN A 5 2.30 -4.73 -15.40
N ILE A 6 1.56 -4.69 -14.29
CA ILE A 6 1.32 -3.46 -13.51
C ILE A 6 2.55 -2.96 -12.74
N GLU A 7 3.60 -3.78 -12.55
CA GLU A 7 4.77 -3.40 -11.74
C GLU A 7 5.44 -2.13 -12.25
N GLY A 8 5.67 -2.01 -13.55
CA GLY A 8 6.33 -0.82 -14.12
C GLY A 8 5.49 0.45 -13.98
N ILE A 9 4.16 0.33 -14.11
CA ILE A 9 3.23 1.44 -13.91
C ILE A 9 3.26 1.85 -12.44
N PHE A 10 3.15 0.88 -11.52
CA PHE A 10 3.12 1.15 -10.08
C PHE A 10 4.45 1.73 -9.56
N GLU A 11 5.58 1.23 -10.06
CA GLU A 11 6.90 1.78 -9.75
C GLU A 11 7.07 3.21 -10.27
N ASN A 12 6.49 3.54 -11.42
CA ASN A 12 6.48 4.92 -11.90
C ASN A 12 5.58 5.80 -11.02
N THR A 13 4.40 5.32 -10.63
CA THR A 13 3.46 6.05 -9.76
C THR A 13 4.10 6.39 -8.42
N ILE A 14 4.66 5.41 -7.70
CA ILE A 14 5.20 5.62 -6.36
C ILE A 14 6.46 6.51 -6.32
N LYS A 15 7.14 6.69 -7.47
CA LYS A 15 8.26 7.65 -7.61
C LYS A 15 7.81 9.10 -7.71
N HIS A 16 6.60 9.34 -8.20
CA HIS A 16 6.08 10.69 -8.47
C HIS A 16 5.07 11.17 -7.43
N TYR A 17 4.42 10.23 -6.73
CA TYR A 17 3.42 10.54 -5.72
C TYR A 17 3.87 10.06 -4.34
N PRO A 18 3.61 10.86 -3.28
CA PRO A 18 3.95 10.47 -1.91
C PRO A 18 3.26 9.17 -1.49
N ILE A 19 2.06 8.92 -2.02
CA ILE A 19 1.20 7.79 -1.68
C ILE A 19 0.68 7.18 -2.98
N ALA A 20 0.72 5.84 -3.08
CA ALA A 20 0.16 5.10 -4.19
C ALA A 20 -0.72 3.96 -3.67
N LEU A 21 -1.95 3.86 -4.20
CA LEU A 21 -2.92 2.85 -3.79
C LEU A 21 -3.07 1.76 -4.87
N LEU A 22 -3.00 0.49 -4.46
CA LEU A 22 -3.28 -0.66 -5.32
C LEU A 22 -4.58 -1.35 -4.92
N ILE A 23 -5.63 -1.18 -5.72
CA ILE A 23 -6.93 -1.83 -5.53
C ILE A 23 -7.17 -2.96 -6.54
N GLY A 24 -8.11 -3.85 -6.23
CA GLY A 24 -8.55 -4.91 -7.13
C GLY A 24 -9.16 -6.11 -6.39
N PRO A 25 -9.67 -7.13 -7.10
CA PRO A 25 -10.29 -8.32 -6.51
C PRO A 25 -9.42 -9.03 -5.46
N ARG A 26 -10.06 -9.75 -4.52
CA ARG A 26 -9.37 -10.59 -3.53
C ARG A 26 -8.56 -11.69 -4.25
N ALA A 27 -7.47 -12.13 -3.62
CA ALA A 27 -6.62 -13.24 -4.08
C ALA A 27 -5.90 -13.08 -5.45
N ILE A 28 -5.88 -11.90 -6.07
CA ILE A 28 -5.06 -11.64 -7.28
C ILE A 28 -3.57 -11.39 -6.96
N GLY A 29 -3.21 -11.41 -5.67
CA GLY A 29 -1.85 -11.27 -5.16
C GLY A 29 -1.34 -9.82 -5.08
N LYS A 30 -2.21 -8.85 -4.80
CA LYS A 30 -1.85 -7.44 -4.52
C LYS A 30 -0.83 -7.32 -3.39
N TYR A 31 -1.11 -7.96 -2.25
CA TYR A 31 -0.20 -8.05 -1.10
C TYR A 31 1.19 -8.55 -1.52
N THR A 32 1.23 -9.66 -2.26
CA THR A 32 2.48 -10.26 -2.76
C THR A 32 3.26 -9.29 -3.65
N LEU A 33 2.57 -8.44 -4.43
CA LEU A 33 3.23 -7.42 -5.24
C LEU A 33 3.91 -6.36 -4.36
N LEU A 34 3.11 -5.74 -3.48
CA LEU A 34 3.56 -4.60 -2.68
C LEU A 34 4.63 -5.02 -1.68
N TYR A 35 4.41 -6.13 -0.97
CA TYR A 35 5.34 -6.63 0.03
C TYR A 35 6.69 -7.01 -0.60
N ASN A 36 6.69 -7.84 -1.65
CA ASN A 36 7.94 -8.35 -2.19
C ASN A 36 8.69 -7.32 -3.05
N ALA A 37 7.97 -6.47 -3.80
CA ALA A 37 8.60 -5.57 -4.76
C ALA A 37 8.92 -4.18 -4.19
N PHE A 38 8.25 -3.75 -3.11
CA PHE A 38 8.36 -2.38 -2.61
C PHE A 38 8.77 -2.28 -1.14
N VAL A 39 8.32 -3.16 -0.24
CA VAL A 39 8.78 -3.11 1.16
C VAL A 39 10.29 -3.33 1.26
N ASN A 40 10.84 -4.27 0.50
CA ASN A 40 12.29 -4.50 0.40
C ASN A 40 13.07 -3.30 -0.20
N LYS A 41 12.39 -2.35 -0.85
CA LYS A 41 12.97 -1.12 -1.39
C LYS A 41 12.82 0.08 -0.42
N GLY A 42 12.34 -0.15 0.80
CA GLY A 42 12.18 0.88 1.83
C GLY A 42 10.86 1.66 1.78
N TYR A 43 9.89 1.22 0.96
CA TYR A 43 8.55 1.83 0.96
C TYR A 43 7.72 1.32 2.14
N PHE A 44 6.97 2.24 2.76
CA PHE A 44 5.98 1.89 3.78
C PHE A 44 4.74 1.27 3.14
N TYR A 45 4.20 0.25 3.80
CA TYR A 45 3.05 -0.51 3.36
C TYR A 45 1.96 -0.46 4.42
N VAL A 46 0.77 -0.02 4.02
CA VAL A 46 -0.44 -0.04 4.85
C VAL A 46 -1.51 -0.87 4.15
N SER A 47 -2.21 -1.69 4.91
CA SER A 47 -3.21 -2.63 4.39
C SER A 47 -4.55 -2.43 5.09
N LEU A 48 -5.56 -1.96 4.38
CA LEU A 48 -6.94 -1.88 4.89
C LEU A 48 -7.64 -3.25 4.93
N ASP A 49 -6.93 -4.34 4.58
CA ASP A 49 -7.38 -5.70 4.91
C ASP A 49 -7.14 -6.04 6.40
N ASP A 50 -6.29 -5.28 7.10
CA ASP A 50 -6.16 -5.36 8.57
C ASP A 50 -7.35 -4.63 9.23
N SER A 51 -8.04 -5.30 10.14
CA SER A 51 -9.26 -4.76 10.75
C SER A 51 -9.01 -3.57 11.66
N LEU A 52 -7.83 -3.47 12.29
CA LEU A 52 -7.45 -2.34 13.12
C LEU A 52 -7.12 -1.13 12.23
N GLU A 53 -6.36 -1.33 11.17
CA GLU A 53 -6.06 -0.28 10.16
C GLU A 53 -7.35 0.26 9.53
N LEU A 54 -8.25 -0.63 9.10
CA LEU A 54 -9.54 -0.26 8.52
C LEU A 54 -10.42 0.50 9.52
N SER A 55 -10.49 0.02 10.76
CA SER A 55 -11.28 0.66 11.82
C SER A 55 -10.74 2.05 12.13
N ALA A 56 -9.43 2.22 12.26
CA ALA A 56 -8.82 3.52 12.51
C ALA A 56 -9.08 4.48 11.35
N ALA A 57 -8.88 4.03 10.10
CA ALA A 57 -9.11 4.84 8.92
C ALA A 57 -10.57 5.32 8.77
N ILE A 58 -11.56 4.55 9.24
CA ILE A 58 -12.99 4.90 9.15
C ILE A 58 -13.46 5.72 10.35
N ILE A 59 -13.09 5.33 11.57
CA ILE A 59 -13.66 5.89 12.80
C ILE A 59 -12.91 7.16 13.23
N ASP A 60 -11.59 7.18 13.12
CA ASP A 60 -10.74 8.32 13.46
C ASP A 60 -9.58 8.47 12.45
N PRO A 61 -9.85 9.08 11.28
CA PRO A 61 -8.85 9.27 10.23
C PRO A 61 -7.63 10.06 10.71
N LYS A 62 -7.79 10.95 11.70
CA LYS A 62 -6.68 11.74 12.23
C LYS A 62 -5.69 10.82 12.96
N THR A 63 -6.20 10.00 13.88
CA THR A 63 -5.36 9.00 14.57
C THR A 63 -4.73 8.03 13.57
N PHE A 64 -5.46 7.59 12.53
CA PHE A 64 -4.88 6.77 11.46
C PHE A 64 -3.66 7.42 10.81
N LEU A 65 -3.73 8.72 10.46
CA LEU A 65 -2.59 9.43 9.89
C LEU A 65 -1.44 9.60 10.88
N GLU A 66 -1.72 9.78 12.18
CA GLU A 66 -0.70 9.89 13.23
C GLU A 66 0.01 8.57 13.55
N MET A 67 -0.65 7.43 13.31
CA MET A 67 -0.06 6.09 13.50
C MET A 67 0.99 5.74 12.43
N HIS A 68 0.99 6.44 11.29
CA HIS A 68 1.86 6.15 10.16
C HIS A 68 2.84 7.28 9.88
N LEU A 69 3.97 6.93 9.25
CA LEU A 69 4.96 7.92 8.85
C LEU A 69 4.44 8.77 7.69
N LEU A 70 4.51 10.09 7.84
CA LEU A 70 4.22 11.03 6.77
C LEU A 70 5.19 10.83 5.59
N PRO A 71 4.76 11.05 4.34
CA PRO A 71 3.42 11.46 3.92
C PRO A 71 2.50 10.24 3.70
N LEU A 72 1.52 10.07 4.58
CA LEU A 72 0.30 9.29 4.38
C LEU A 72 -0.90 10.22 4.41
#